data_AF-A0AAV6J6U0-F1
#
_entry.id   AF-A0AAV6J6U0-F1
#
_cell.length_a   1.000
_cell.length_b   1.000
_cell.length_c   1.000
_cell.angle_alpha   90.00
_cell.angle_beta   90.00
_cell.angle_gamma   90.00
#
_symmetry.space_group_name_H-M   'P 1'
#
loop_
_entity.id
_entity.type
_entity.pdbx_description
1 polymer ?
#
loop_
_entity_poly.entity_id
_entity_poly.type
_entity_poly.pdbx_seq_one_letter_code
_entity_poly.pdbx_strand_id
1 'polypeptide(L)'
;MGTVQEFTIRFVATSIQEIPTCTHNHSVPGLVFSTSGYTGNLFHDFTDVVIPLFLTSREFDGQVKFLVTNKRSWRSWRISKYKEVLRKLSKEFLGGAYSLERERAIEVTGDGGGKRPRLLIISRKSTRLLMNEGEIVTMATGLGFEVVVTEADSNLARFANLVNSCDVLMGVHGAGLTNMVFLPKNAIVIQILPLGGLEWLGRTDFGDPAKDMNLRYLEYQIGEEESSLRQEYPPDHQVFKDPYSILKQGWLAFRAVYLDKQNVTLDVGRFQATLLEALNLLH
;
A
#
# COMPACT_ATOMS: atom_id res chain seq x y z
N MET A 1 -2.57 15.97 13.42
CA MET A 1 -3.67 15.26 12.71
C MET A 1 -4.86 16.19 12.54
N GLY A 2 -5.69 15.97 11.51
CA GLY A 2 -7.01 16.60 11.47
C GLY A 2 -7.97 15.88 12.43
N THR A 3 -8.90 16.61 13.03
CA THR A 3 -9.99 16.01 13.80
C THR A 3 -10.94 15.25 12.86
N VAL A 4 -11.25 14.01 13.18
CA VAL A 4 -12.28 13.22 12.48
C VAL A 4 -13.62 13.58 13.11
N GLN A 5 -14.61 13.89 12.28
CA GLN A 5 -15.95 14.22 12.76
C GLN A 5 -16.73 12.94 13.05
N GLU A 6 -17.29 12.84 14.26
CA GLU A 6 -18.15 11.72 14.65
C GLU A 6 -19.58 11.94 14.18
N PHE A 7 -20.22 10.86 13.72
CA PHE A 7 -21.62 10.86 13.28
C PHE A 7 -22.41 9.80 14.06
N THR A 8 -23.61 10.17 14.51
CA THR A 8 -24.53 9.24 15.18
C THR A 8 -25.70 8.92 14.27
N ILE A 9 -25.90 7.63 13.97
CA ILE A 9 -27.11 7.15 13.28
C ILE A 9 -28.21 6.99 14.34
N ARG A 10 -29.34 7.66 14.13
CA ARG A 10 -30.52 7.53 15.01
C ARG A 10 -31.66 6.87 14.24
N PHE A 11 -32.18 5.77 14.78
CA PHE A 11 -33.43 5.19 14.32
C PHE A 11 -34.58 6.02 14.88
N VAL A 12 -35.40 6.61 14.01
CA VAL A 12 -36.56 7.41 14.44
C VAL A 12 -37.81 6.62 14.15
N ALA A 13 -38.43 6.09 15.21
CA ALA A 13 -39.51 5.13 15.07
C ALA A 13 -40.86 5.74 14.66
N THR A 14 -41.15 7.02 14.94
CA THR A 14 -42.52 7.57 14.69
C THR A 14 -42.75 9.08 14.87
N SER A 15 -41.74 9.88 15.24
CA SER A 15 -41.92 11.33 15.43
C SER A 15 -41.56 12.12 14.16
N ILE A 16 -42.57 12.55 13.40
CA ILE A 16 -42.41 13.33 12.15
C ILE A 16 -41.93 14.77 12.44
N GLN A 17 -42.07 15.27 13.67
CA GLN A 17 -41.80 16.68 14.00
C GLN A 17 -40.32 17.07 14.08
N GLU A 18 -39.39 16.10 14.17
CA GLU A 18 -37.94 16.38 14.25
C GLU A 18 -37.17 16.01 12.98
N ILE A 19 -37.83 15.44 11.96
CA ILE A 19 -37.15 15.00 10.73
C ILE A 19 -37.39 16.05 9.63
N PRO A 20 -36.32 16.67 9.09
CA PRO A 20 -36.45 17.52 7.91
C PRO A 20 -37.12 16.76 6.77
N THR A 21 -38.01 17.41 6.03
CA THR A 21 -38.64 16.81 4.85
C THR A 21 -37.56 16.38 3.86
N CYS A 22 -37.56 15.10 3.48
CA CYS A 22 -36.60 14.56 2.53
C CYS A 22 -36.76 15.25 1.15
N THR A 23 -35.70 15.88 0.66
CA THR A 23 -35.70 16.59 -0.64
C THR A 23 -35.22 15.70 -1.78
N HIS A 24 -34.48 14.63 -1.48
CA HIS A 24 -33.93 13.72 -2.47
C HIS A 24 -33.94 12.28 -1.96
N ASN A 25 -34.64 11.40 -2.68
CA ASN A 25 -34.59 9.97 -2.43
C ASN A 25 -33.53 9.32 -3.34
N HIS A 26 -32.83 8.32 -2.80
CA HIS A 26 -31.83 7.55 -3.52
C HIS A 26 -32.14 6.06 -3.34
N SER A 27 -32.02 5.29 -4.43
CA SER A 27 -32.32 3.85 -4.45
C SER A 27 -31.12 2.96 -4.08
N VAL A 28 -29.96 3.58 -3.82
CA VAL A 28 -28.71 2.89 -3.49
C VAL A 28 -28.21 3.34 -2.11
N PRO A 29 -27.52 2.47 -1.35
CA PRO A 29 -26.99 2.80 -0.03
C PRO A 29 -26.06 4.01 -0.03
N GLY A 30 -26.11 4.80 1.04
CA GLY A 30 -25.18 5.90 1.28
C GLY A 30 -24.00 5.45 2.13
N LEU A 31 -22.77 5.70 1.67
CA LEU A 31 -21.56 5.43 2.42
C LEU A 31 -20.94 6.74 2.89
N VAL A 32 -21.00 6.99 4.19
CA VAL A 32 -20.44 8.19 4.83
C VAL A 32 -19.00 7.96 5.22
N PHE A 33 -18.10 8.86 4.81
CA PHE A 33 -16.69 8.80 5.23
C PHE A 33 -16.11 10.20 5.43
N SER A 34 -14.95 10.25 6.10
CA SER A 34 -14.21 11.48 6.39
C SER A 34 -12.91 11.50 5.58
N THR A 35 -12.59 12.65 4.99
CA THR A 35 -11.27 12.93 4.39
C THR A 35 -10.39 13.76 5.33
N SER A 36 -10.58 13.60 6.64
CA SER A 36 -9.77 14.19 7.71
C SER A 36 -9.00 13.07 8.43
N GLY A 37 -8.22 13.39 9.47
CA GLY A 37 -7.37 12.41 10.17
C GLY A 37 -5.93 12.42 9.63
N TYR A 38 -5.43 11.26 9.20
CA TYR A 38 -4.09 11.07 8.65
C TYR A 38 -4.00 11.30 7.13
N THR A 39 -5.14 11.44 6.47
CA THR A 39 -5.26 11.80 5.04
C THR A 39 -4.44 13.05 4.71
N GLY A 40 -3.72 13.02 3.59
CA GLY A 40 -2.83 14.12 3.19
C GLY A 40 -1.61 13.68 2.38
N ASN A 41 -1.25 12.41 2.44
CA ASN A 41 -0.27 11.74 1.59
C ASN A 41 -0.89 10.49 0.94
N LEU A 42 -0.30 9.99 -0.15
CA LEU A 42 -0.85 8.91 -0.96
C LEU A 42 -1.09 7.62 -0.15
N PHE A 43 -0.29 7.36 0.88
CA PHE A 43 -0.47 6.18 1.74
C PHE A 43 -1.77 6.28 2.51
N HIS A 44 -1.92 7.29 3.37
CA HIS A 44 -3.12 7.46 4.17
C HIS A 44 -4.36 7.75 3.33
N ASP A 45 -4.22 8.45 2.21
CA ASP A 45 -5.32 8.63 1.27
C ASP A 45 -5.75 7.27 0.68
N PHE A 46 -4.82 6.33 0.46
CA PHE A 46 -5.14 5.02 -0.08
C PHE A 46 -5.61 4.02 0.99
N THR A 47 -4.88 3.89 2.09
CA THR A 47 -5.15 2.94 3.19
C THR A 47 -6.34 3.36 4.04
N ASP A 48 -6.49 4.65 4.32
CA ASP A 48 -7.50 5.13 5.29
C ASP A 48 -8.79 5.57 4.60
N VAL A 49 -8.77 5.69 3.27
CA VAL A 49 -9.93 6.14 2.47
C VAL A 49 -10.20 5.21 1.30
N VAL A 50 -9.29 5.06 0.33
CA VAL A 50 -9.63 4.36 -0.92
C VAL A 50 -9.87 2.86 -0.73
N ILE A 51 -9.00 2.13 -0.03
CA ILE A 51 -9.16 0.68 0.22
C ILE A 51 -10.44 0.40 1.02
N PRO A 52 -10.69 1.05 2.18
CA PRO A 52 -11.93 0.81 2.92
C PRO A 52 -13.18 1.12 2.10
N LEU A 53 -13.18 2.22 1.33
CA LEU A 53 -14.30 2.55 0.45
C LEU A 53 -14.50 1.50 -0.63
N PHE A 54 -13.43 0.97 -1.24
CA PHE A 54 -13.52 -0.10 -2.22
C PHE A 54 -14.11 -1.37 -1.61
N LEU A 55 -13.57 -1.82 -0.47
CA LEU A 55 -14.01 -3.04 0.20
C LEU A 55 -15.47 -2.94 0.64
N THR A 56 -15.86 -1.86 1.32
CA THR A 56 -17.25 -1.65 1.75
C THR A 56 -18.20 -1.49 0.56
N SER A 57 -17.78 -0.83 -0.53
CA SER A 57 -18.66 -0.65 -1.70
C SER A 57 -18.90 -1.97 -2.45
N ARG A 58 -17.94 -2.92 -2.40
CA ARG A 58 -18.10 -4.24 -3.04
C ARG A 58 -19.21 -5.08 -2.42
N GLU A 59 -19.51 -4.91 -1.14
CA GLU A 59 -20.65 -5.58 -0.50
C GLU A 59 -22.00 -5.18 -1.12
N PHE A 60 -22.02 -4.05 -1.85
CA PHE A 60 -23.19 -3.50 -2.54
C PHE A 60 -23.00 -3.45 -4.06
N ASP A 61 -22.19 -4.35 -4.64
CA ASP A 61 -21.89 -4.42 -6.08
C ASP A 61 -21.32 -3.11 -6.66
N GLY A 62 -20.70 -2.27 -5.82
CA GLY A 62 -20.21 -0.95 -6.20
C GLY A 62 -21.31 0.12 -6.38
N GLN A 63 -22.58 -0.22 -6.16
CA GLN A 63 -23.71 0.69 -6.27
C GLN A 63 -23.95 1.41 -4.94
N VAL A 64 -23.15 2.44 -4.67
CA VAL A 64 -23.29 3.27 -3.46
C VAL A 64 -23.22 4.76 -3.79
N LYS A 65 -23.74 5.59 -2.89
CA LYS A 65 -23.50 7.04 -2.89
C LYS A 65 -22.55 7.45 -1.79
N PHE A 66 -21.42 7.99 -2.21
CA PHE A 66 -20.41 8.53 -1.30
C PHE A 66 -20.82 9.87 -0.70
N LEU A 67 -20.82 9.94 0.63
CA LEU A 67 -21.11 11.14 1.41
C LEU A 67 -19.84 11.55 2.16
N VAL A 68 -19.18 12.61 1.66
CA VAL A 68 -17.88 13.05 2.18
C VAL A 68 -18.05 14.14 3.22
N THR A 69 -17.45 13.93 4.39
CA THR A 69 -17.43 14.88 5.50
C THR A 69 -16.09 15.59 5.53
N ASN A 70 -16.06 16.87 5.98
CA ASN A 70 -14.86 17.71 6.04
C ASN A 70 -14.19 18.06 4.69
N LYS A 71 -14.91 18.76 3.79
CA LYS A 71 -14.29 19.36 2.58
C LYS A 71 -13.35 20.52 2.96
N ARG A 72 -12.04 20.28 3.01
CA ARG A 72 -11.05 21.37 3.10
C ARG A 72 -11.03 22.17 1.78
N SER A 73 -11.68 23.34 1.75
CA SER A 73 -11.83 24.19 0.55
C SER A 73 -10.54 24.61 -0.16
N TRP A 74 -9.39 24.67 0.51
CA TRP A 74 -8.12 25.05 -0.13
C TRP A 74 -7.43 23.89 -0.88
N ARG A 75 -8.01 22.67 -0.87
CA ARG A 75 -7.52 21.47 -1.58
C ARG A 75 -8.51 20.97 -2.64
N SER A 76 -9.34 21.86 -3.21
CA SER A 76 -10.32 21.51 -4.25
C SER A 76 -9.74 20.75 -5.46
N TRP A 77 -8.45 20.91 -5.77
CA TRP A 77 -7.77 20.11 -6.81
C TRP A 77 -7.59 18.62 -6.43
N ARG A 78 -7.49 18.29 -5.14
CA ARG A 78 -7.29 16.90 -4.68
C ARG A 78 -8.58 16.10 -4.73
N ILE A 79 -9.71 16.71 -4.36
CA ILE A 79 -11.02 16.06 -4.45
C ILE A 79 -11.38 15.81 -5.92
N SER A 80 -11.05 16.71 -6.85
CA SER A 80 -11.26 16.44 -8.29
C SER A 80 -10.36 15.31 -8.82
N LYS A 81 -9.15 15.13 -8.30
CA LYS A 81 -8.24 14.04 -8.66
C LYS A 81 -8.75 12.65 -8.24
N TYR A 82 -9.38 12.55 -7.06
CA TYR A 82 -9.92 11.28 -6.54
C TYR A 82 -11.40 11.07 -6.83
N LYS A 83 -12.15 12.11 -7.22
CA LYS A 83 -13.57 12.01 -7.61
C LYS A 83 -13.78 10.97 -8.70
N GLU A 84 -12.85 10.86 -9.64
CA GLU A 84 -12.90 9.85 -10.68
C GLU A 84 -12.58 8.44 -10.16
N VAL A 85 -11.53 8.27 -9.35
CA VAL A 85 -11.17 6.98 -8.71
C VAL A 85 -12.31 6.47 -7.84
N LEU A 86 -12.91 7.33 -7.02
CA LEU A 86 -14.03 7.02 -6.13
C LEU A 86 -15.34 6.79 -6.90
N ARG A 87 -15.55 7.45 -8.05
CA ARG A 87 -16.79 7.29 -8.84
C ARG A 87 -16.87 5.94 -9.56
N LYS A 88 -15.74 5.26 -9.74
CA LYS A 88 -15.64 4.00 -10.48
C LYS A 88 -14.56 3.12 -9.88
N LEU A 89 -14.74 2.68 -8.64
CA LEU A 89 -13.83 1.79 -7.91
C LEU A 89 -13.86 0.36 -8.48
N SER A 90 -13.45 0.18 -9.75
CA SER A 90 -13.08 -1.09 -10.37
C SER A 90 -11.71 -0.95 -11.03
N LYS A 91 -10.93 -2.04 -11.09
CA LYS A 91 -9.58 -2.04 -11.71
C LYS A 91 -9.62 -1.62 -13.19
N GLU A 92 -10.73 -1.91 -13.88
CA GLU A 92 -11.02 -1.45 -15.25
C GLU A 92 -11.02 0.07 -15.37
N PHE A 93 -11.44 0.79 -14.32
CA PHE A 93 -11.40 2.24 -14.34
C PHE A 93 -10.01 2.81 -14.15
N LEU A 94 -9.17 2.25 -13.26
CA LEU A 94 -7.78 2.68 -13.14
C LEU A 94 -7.02 2.42 -14.45
N GLY A 95 -7.29 1.26 -15.07
CA GLY A 95 -6.81 0.94 -16.41
C GLY A 95 -7.22 1.98 -17.44
N GLY A 96 -8.51 2.31 -17.53
CA GLY A 96 -9.00 3.34 -18.46
C GLY A 96 -8.51 4.76 -18.14
N ALA A 97 -8.49 5.15 -16.87
CA ALA A 97 -8.15 6.52 -16.43
C ALA A 97 -6.67 6.85 -16.64
N TYR A 98 -5.79 5.86 -16.50
CA TYR A 98 -4.34 6.01 -16.73
C TYR A 98 -3.86 5.38 -18.04
N SER A 99 -4.78 4.87 -18.86
CA SER A 99 -4.49 4.15 -20.11
C SER A 99 -3.48 3.01 -19.92
N LEU A 100 -3.66 2.23 -18.86
CA LEU A 100 -2.78 1.12 -18.53
C LEU A 100 -3.03 -0.03 -19.50
N GLU A 101 -1.97 -0.46 -20.19
CA GLU A 101 -2.06 -1.45 -21.26
C GLU A 101 -2.05 -2.90 -20.76
N ARG A 102 -1.46 -3.17 -19.58
CA ARG A 102 -1.30 -4.55 -19.08
C ARG A 102 -2.37 -4.92 -18.08
N GLU A 103 -3.10 -5.99 -18.40
CA GLU A 103 -4.07 -6.59 -17.48
C GLU A 103 -3.49 -7.71 -16.60
N ARG A 104 -2.46 -8.43 -17.09
CA ARG A 104 -1.85 -9.59 -16.41
C ARG A 104 -0.31 -9.53 -16.42
N ALA A 105 0.28 -10.02 -15.33
CA ALA A 105 1.70 -10.25 -15.19
C ALA A 105 2.16 -11.33 -16.20
N ILE A 106 3.46 -11.38 -16.45
CA ILE A 106 4.04 -12.40 -17.32
C ILE A 106 3.86 -13.80 -16.72
N GLU A 107 3.68 -14.78 -17.59
CA GLU A 107 3.85 -16.20 -17.28
C GLU A 107 5.21 -16.61 -17.85
N VAL A 108 6.18 -16.93 -17.00
CA VAL A 108 7.54 -17.27 -17.44
C VAL A 108 7.53 -18.72 -17.95
N THR A 109 7.82 -18.93 -19.23
CA THR A 109 7.92 -20.28 -19.81
C THR A 109 9.36 -20.78 -19.69
N GLY A 110 9.53 -22.07 -19.34
CA GLY A 110 10.84 -22.68 -19.06
C GLY A 110 11.77 -22.86 -20.28
N ASP A 111 11.42 -22.35 -21.44
CA ASP A 111 12.09 -22.57 -22.73
C ASP A 111 13.19 -21.55 -23.06
N GLY A 112 13.61 -20.71 -22.10
CA GLY A 112 14.80 -19.87 -22.20
C GLY A 112 14.74 -18.73 -23.23
N GLY A 113 13.67 -18.65 -24.03
CA GLY A 113 13.40 -17.60 -25.01
C GLY A 113 12.33 -16.57 -24.59
N GLY A 114 11.71 -16.75 -23.42
CA GLY A 114 10.69 -15.84 -22.87
C GLY A 114 11.23 -14.48 -22.43
N LYS A 115 10.36 -13.46 -22.39
CA LYS A 115 10.70 -12.15 -21.81
C LYS A 115 11.06 -12.29 -20.33
N ARG A 116 12.05 -11.52 -19.88
CA ARG A 116 12.45 -11.48 -18.46
C ARG A 116 11.38 -10.77 -17.62
N PRO A 117 11.05 -11.28 -16.42
CA PRO A 117 10.13 -10.58 -15.52
C PRO A 117 10.76 -9.27 -15.02
N ARG A 118 9.93 -8.23 -14.92
CA ARG A 118 10.38 -6.89 -14.52
C ARG A 118 10.13 -6.66 -13.03
N LEU A 119 11.21 -6.42 -12.27
CA LEU A 119 11.18 -6.15 -10.83
C LEU A 119 11.34 -4.65 -10.59
N LEU A 120 10.34 -4.04 -9.98
CA LEU A 120 10.40 -2.66 -9.49
C LEU A 120 10.80 -2.65 -8.01
N ILE A 121 11.91 -1.99 -7.68
CA ILE A 121 12.32 -1.67 -6.31
C ILE A 121 11.90 -0.23 -6.00
N ILE A 122 11.01 -0.07 -5.01
CA ILE A 122 10.61 1.24 -4.51
C ILE A 122 11.69 1.76 -3.56
N SER A 123 12.50 2.69 -4.09
CA SER A 123 13.53 3.39 -3.35
C SER A 123 12.94 4.51 -2.50
N ARG A 124 13.69 4.95 -1.49
CA ARG A 124 13.29 5.97 -0.51
C ARG A 124 14.46 6.92 -0.28
N LYS A 125 14.18 8.18 0.06
CA LYS A 125 15.21 9.21 0.33
C LYS A 125 15.29 9.70 1.77
N SER A 126 14.31 9.39 2.61
CA SER A 126 14.19 9.97 3.96
C SER A 126 14.23 8.96 5.09
N THR A 127 13.36 7.95 5.05
CA THR A 127 13.15 6.97 6.13
C THR A 127 13.04 5.58 5.55
N ARG A 128 13.42 4.54 6.31
CA ARG A 128 13.34 3.13 5.88
C ARG A 128 14.09 2.88 4.56
N LEU A 129 15.27 3.47 4.44
CA LEU A 129 16.13 3.33 3.28
C LEU A 129 16.59 1.88 3.13
N LEU A 130 16.69 1.40 1.89
CA LEU A 130 17.50 0.24 1.55
C LEU A 130 18.93 0.72 1.35
N MET A 131 19.84 0.30 2.21
CA MET A 131 21.22 0.80 2.23
C MET A 131 22.11 0.12 1.18
N ASN A 132 21.70 -1.04 0.67
CA ASN A 132 22.45 -1.85 -0.29
C ASN A 132 21.65 -2.16 -1.57
N GLU A 133 20.91 -1.18 -2.10
CA GLU A 133 20.13 -1.32 -3.35
C GLU A 133 20.97 -1.89 -4.51
N GLY A 134 22.24 -1.49 -4.64
CA GLY A 134 23.13 -1.99 -5.70
C GLY A 134 23.40 -3.50 -5.62
N GLU A 135 23.53 -4.05 -4.42
CA GLU A 135 23.71 -5.49 -4.20
C GLU A 135 22.42 -6.25 -4.52
N ILE A 136 21.28 -5.71 -4.09
CA ILE A 136 19.95 -6.27 -4.38
C ILE A 136 19.70 -6.30 -5.89
N VAL A 137 20.01 -5.21 -6.60
CA VAL A 137 19.91 -5.12 -8.07
C VAL A 137 20.80 -6.15 -8.75
N THR A 138 22.05 -6.29 -8.30
CA THR A 138 23.01 -7.26 -8.87
C THR A 138 22.50 -8.69 -8.71
N MET A 139 22.04 -9.04 -7.52
CA MET A 139 21.50 -10.36 -7.21
C MET A 139 20.21 -10.64 -8.00
N ALA A 140 19.25 -9.72 -8.03
CA ALA A 140 18.01 -9.88 -8.79
C ALA A 140 18.27 -9.99 -10.32
N THR A 141 19.22 -9.22 -10.85
CA THR A 141 19.62 -9.32 -12.27
C THR A 141 20.25 -10.67 -12.57
N GLY A 142 21.09 -11.19 -11.66
CA GLY A 142 21.68 -12.52 -11.75
C GLY A 142 20.65 -13.66 -11.73
N LEU A 143 19.51 -13.46 -11.06
CA LEU A 143 18.36 -14.37 -11.07
C LEU A 143 17.50 -14.27 -12.34
N GLY A 144 17.78 -13.31 -13.22
CA GLY A 144 17.08 -13.16 -14.50
C GLY A 144 15.98 -12.08 -14.53
N PHE A 145 15.86 -11.24 -13.49
CA PHE A 145 14.97 -10.09 -13.54
C PHE A 145 15.55 -8.95 -14.39
N GLU A 146 14.67 -8.19 -15.05
CA GLU A 146 14.98 -6.81 -15.47
C GLU A 146 14.60 -5.88 -14.32
N VAL A 147 15.59 -5.22 -13.71
CA VAL A 147 15.38 -4.47 -12.47
C VAL A 147 15.25 -2.97 -12.76
N VAL A 148 14.23 -2.35 -12.17
CA VAL A 148 14.01 -0.90 -12.14
C VAL A 148 14.04 -0.42 -10.70
N VAL A 149 14.85 0.59 -10.40
CA VAL A 149 14.89 1.22 -9.07
C VAL A 149 14.42 2.66 -9.21
N THR A 150 13.40 3.04 -8.44
CA THR A 150 12.93 4.42 -8.46
C THR A 150 12.17 4.79 -7.18
N GLU A 151 12.20 6.07 -6.84
CA GLU A 151 11.32 6.63 -5.81
C GLU A 151 9.92 6.85 -6.41
N ALA A 152 8.88 6.80 -5.58
CA ALA A 152 7.53 7.16 -6.01
C ALA A 152 7.50 8.56 -6.65
N ASP A 153 7.10 8.63 -7.92
CA ASP A 153 7.06 9.88 -8.68
C ASP A 153 5.77 10.67 -8.37
N SER A 154 5.90 11.99 -8.30
CA SER A 154 4.79 12.93 -8.21
C SER A 154 3.90 12.94 -9.47
N ASN A 155 4.46 12.60 -10.64
CA ASN A 155 3.70 12.42 -11.88
C ASN A 155 3.04 11.04 -11.90
N LEU A 156 1.82 11.02 -11.37
CA LEU A 156 1.06 9.80 -11.15
C LEU A 156 0.78 9.00 -12.42
N ALA A 157 0.51 9.65 -13.56
CA ALA A 157 0.17 8.93 -14.79
C ALA A 157 1.39 8.18 -15.36
N ARG A 158 2.56 8.84 -15.35
CA ARG A 158 3.82 8.20 -15.75
C ARG A 158 4.18 7.07 -14.79
N PHE A 159 4.05 7.31 -13.49
CA PHE A 159 4.38 6.31 -12.49
C PHE A 159 3.45 5.10 -12.54
N ALA A 160 2.15 5.32 -12.72
CA ALA A 160 1.18 4.25 -12.88
C ALA A 160 1.52 3.35 -14.09
N ASN A 161 1.91 3.94 -15.21
CA ASN A 161 2.36 3.19 -16.39
C ASN A 161 3.65 2.41 -16.13
N LEU A 162 4.61 3.01 -15.42
CA LEU A 162 5.83 2.31 -15.00
C LEU A 162 5.50 1.11 -14.11
N VAL A 163 4.67 1.28 -13.09
CA VAL A 163 4.30 0.18 -12.20
C VAL A 163 3.50 -0.89 -12.95
N ASN A 164 2.56 -0.52 -13.81
CA ASN A 164 1.79 -1.46 -14.63
C ASN A 164 2.68 -2.27 -15.59
N SER A 165 3.83 -1.73 -15.96
CA SER A 165 4.81 -2.40 -16.81
C SER A 165 5.68 -3.43 -16.07
N CYS A 166 5.53 -3.58 -14.74
CA CYS A 166 6.30 -4.51 -13.90
C CYS A 166 5.48 -5.75 -13.49
N ASP A 167 6.18 -6.84 -13.21
CA ASP A 167 5.61 -8.13 -12.78
C ASP A 167 5.79 -8.36 -11.27
N VAL A 168 6.80 -7.72 -10.69
CA VAL A 168 7.07 -7.73 -9.25
C VAL A 168 7.32 -6.30 -8.78
N LEU A 169 6.73 -5.92 -7.65
CA LEU A 169 7.02 -4.68 -6.94
C LEU A 169 7.51 -5.02 -5.54
N MET A 170 8.66 -4.48 -5.15
CA MET A 170 9.22 -4.68 -3.82
C MET A 170 9.58 -3.38 -3.13
N GLY A 171 9.57 -3.39 -1.80
CA GLY A 171 10.04 -2.26 -1.01
C GLY A 171 9.84 -2.46 0.50
N VAL A 172 10.51 -1.62 1.29
CA VAL A 172 10.33 -1.58 2.74
C VAL A 172 8.94 -1.05 3.07
N HIS A 173 8.27 -1.72 4.02
CA HIS A 173 6.92 -1.39 4.49
C HIS A 173 6.67 0.12 4.56
N GLY A 174 5.59 0.57 3.92
CA GLY A 174 5.11 1.94 3.96
C GLY A 174 4.57 2.45 2.64
N ALA A 175 4.44 3.77 2.56
CA ALA A 175 3.71 4.49 1.52
C ALA A 175 4.00 4.09 0.08
N GLY A 176 5.25 3.76 -0.23
CA GLY A 176 5.66 3.41 -1.58
C GLY A 176 4.93 2.18 -2.14
N LEU A 177 4.57 1.22 -1.27
CA LEU A 177 3.94 -0.04 -1.67
C LEU A 177 2.47 0.13 -2.11
N THR A 178 1.80 1.26 -1.81
CA THR A 178 0.40 1.46 -2.27
C THR A 178 0.28 1.59 -3.78
N ASN A 179 1.39 1.83 -4.47
CA ASN A 179 1.43 1.80 -5.92
C ASN A 179 1.14 0.41 -6.51
N MET A 180 1.09 -0.65 -5.68
CA MET A 180 0.64 -1.99 -6.09
C MET A 180 -0.69 -2.01 -6.84
N VAL A 181 -1.52 -0.99 -6.67
CA VAL A 181 -2.83 -0.83 -7.31
C VAL A 181 -2.76 -0.72 -8.83
N PHE A 182 -1.61 -0.28 -9.34
CA PHE A 182 -1.33 -0.17 -10.77
C PHE A 182 -0.76 -1.45 -11.36
N LEU A 183 -0.40 -2.44 -10.53
CA LEU A 183 0.14 -3.70 -11.00
C LEU A 183 -0.92 -4.52 -11.77
N PRO A 184 -0.51 -5.24 -12.82
CA PRO A 184 -1.39 -6.16 -13.51
C PRO A 184 -1.77 -7.36 -12.61
N LYS A 185 -2.85 -8.07 -12.94
CA LYS A 185 -3.27 -9.28 -12.19
C LYS A 185 -2.15 -10.32 -12.17
N ASN A 186 -2.07 -11.11 -11.11
CA ASN A 186 -1.03 -12.10 -10.82
C ASN A 186 0.39 -11.55 -10.59
N ALA A 187 0.59 -10.23 -10.67
CA ALA A 187 1.84 -9.61 -10.26
C ALA A 187 2.07 -9.81 -8.75
N ILE A 188 3.33 -9.69 -8.34
CA ILE A 188 3.77 -10.01 -6.99
C ILE A 188 4.14 -8.73 -6.25
N VAL A 189 3.65 -8.57 -5.02
CA VAL A 189 4.11 -7.55 -4.08
C VAL A 189 5.01 -8.22 -3.06
N ILE A 190 6.27 -7.77 -2.95
CA ILE A 190 7.21 -8.22 -1.91
C ILE A 190 7.34 -7.11 -0.88
N GLN A 191 6.80 -7.34 0.30
CA GLN A 191 6.93 -6.42 1.42
C GLN A 191 8.10 -6.82 2.31
N ILE A 192 9.05 -5.90 2.48
CA ILE A 192 10.10 -6.02 3.50
C ILE A 192 9.59 -5.41 4.80
N LEU A 193 9.39 -6.22 5.83
CA LEU A 193 8.95 -5.79 7.15
C LEU A 193 10.15 -5.40 8.02
N PRO A 194 10.21 -4.14 8.49
CA PRO A 194 11.15 -3.73 9.53
C PRO A 194 10.91 -4.49 10.85
N LEU A 195 11.88 -4.42 11.76
CA LEU A 195 11.66 -4.85 13.15
C LEU A 195 10.50 -4.07 13.78
N GLY A 196 9.90 -4.63 14.82
CA GLY A 196 8.83 -3.97 15.57
C GLY A 196 7.57 -4.80 15.80
N GLY A 197 7.50 -6.05 15.32
CA GLY A 197 6.25 -6.81 15.36
C GLY A 197 5.18 -6.22 14.44
N LEU A 198 5.57 -5.91 13.20
CA LEU A 198 4.74 -5.26 12.19
C LEU A 198 3.89 -6.25 11.38
N GLU A 199 3.87 -7.53 11.70
CA GLU A 199 3.28 -8.58 10.86
C GLU A 199 1.78 -8.36 10.64
N TRP A 200 1.05 -8.05 11.72
CA TRP A 200 -0.38 -7.78 11.62
C TRP A 200 -0.67 -6.50 10.82
N LEU A 201 0.15 -5.46 11.02
CA LEU A 201 0.02 -4.19 10.29
C LEU A 201 0.35 -4.38 8.81
N GLY A 202 1.46 -5.04 8.49
CA GLY A 202 1.85 -5.36 7.11
C GLY A 202 0.81 -6.19 6.37
N ARG A 203 0.28 -7.23 7.02
CA ARG A 203 -0.79 -8.06 6.45
C ARG A 203 -2.05 -7.25 6.18
N THR A 204 -2.49 -6.42 7.12
CA THR A 204 -3.71 -5.62 6.99
C THR A 204 -3.56 -4.52 5.94
N ASP A 205 -2.40 -3.86 5.91
CA ASP A 205 -2.16 -2.72 5.00
C ASP A 205 -1.90 -3.17 3.56
N PHE A 206 -1.24 -4.32 3.37
CA PHE A 206 -0.75 -4.75 2.06
C PHE A 206 -1.03 -6.20 1.72
N GLY A 207 -0.88 -7.13 2.66
CA GLY A 207 -1.04 -8.56 2.41
C GLY A 207 -2.44 -8.95 1.92
N ASP A 208 -3.46 -8.60 2.69
CA ASP A 208 -4.85 -8.93 2.35
C ASP A 208 -5.37 -8.07 1.18
N PRO A 209 -5.13 -6.74 1.13
CA PRO A 209 -5.49 -5.93 -0.03
C PRO A 209 -4.84 -6.40 -1.34
N ALA A 210 -3.59 -6.86 -1.32
CA ALA A 210 -2.94 -7.41 -2.51
C ALA A 210 -3.72 -8.61 -3.07
N LYS A 211 -4.13 -9.55 -2.20
CA LYS A 211 -4.93 -10.72 -2.60
C LYS A 211 -6.29 -10.31 -3.16
N ASP A 212 -6.97 -9.37 -2.51
CA ASP A 212 -8.27 -8.85 -2.97
C ASP A 212 -8.18 -8.18 -4.36
N MET A 213 -6.99 -7.70 -4.72
CA MET A 213 -6.68 -7.12 -6.04
C MET A 213 -6.20 -8.14 -7.08
N ASN A 214 -6.25 -9.45 -6.77
CA ASN A 214 -5.67 -10.54 -7.55
C ASN A 214 -4.16 -10.37 -7.78
N LEU A 215 -3.45 -9.89 -6.76
CA LEU A 215 -2.00 -9.91 -6.71
C LEU A 215 -1.56 -11.04 -5.80
N ARG A 216 -0.35 -11.52 -6.01
CA ARG A 216 0.33 -12.41 -5.08
C ARG A 216 1.14 -11.57 -4.10
N TYR A 217 1.33 -12.07 -2.89
CA TYR A 217 2.00 -11.33 -1.82
C TYR A 217 3.07 -12.21 -1.17
N LEU A 218 4.28 -11.67 -1.05
CA LEU A 218 5.38 -12.25 -0.30
C LEU A 218 5.83 -11.27 0.78
N GLU A 219 6.17 -11.83 1.93
CA GLU A 219 6.65 -11.09 3.08
C GLU A 219 8.08 -11.51 3.40
N TYR A 220 8.95 -10.54 3.61
CA TYR A 220 10.31 -10.77 4.11
C TYR A 220 10.51 -9.99 5.41
N GLN A 221 10.67 -10.71 6.51
CA GLN A 221 10.98 -10.13 7.82
C GLN A 221 12.49 -10.01 7.97
N ILE A 222 12.95 -8.79 8.25
CA ILE A 222 14.37 -8.55 8.48
C ILE A 222 14.80 -9.09 9.84
N GLY A 223 16.05 -9.53 9.94
CA GLY A 223 16.70 -9.84 11.21
C GLY A 223 17.32 -8.61 11.87
N GLU A 224 17.76 -8.77 13.13
CA GLU A 224 18.48 -7.72 13.87
C GLU A 224 19.75 -7.24 13.13
N GLU A 225 20.44 -8.17 12.45
CA GLU A 225 21.65 -7.92 11.68
C GLU A 225 21.42 -7.04 10.43
N GLU A 226 20.19 -7.04 9.91
CA GLU A 226 19.79 -6.27 8.73
C GLU A 226 19.25 -4.87 9.09
N SER A 227 19.12 -4.57 10.38
CA SER A 227 18.56 -3.31 10.88
C SER A 227 19.65 -2.32 11.31
N SER A 228 19.54 -1.07 10.87
CA SER A 228 20.44 0.00 11.34
C SER A 228 20.33 0.28 12.84
N LEU A 229 19.24 -0.14 13.49
CA LEU A 229 19.02 0.05 14.92
C LEU A 229 20.13 -0.60 15.76
N ARG A 230 20.82 -1.62 15.25
CA ARG A 230 21.95 -2.26 15.93
C ARG A 230 23.13 -1.30 16.19
N GLN A 231 23.23 -0.23 15.41
CA GLN A 231 24.23 0.82 15.61
C GLN A 231 23.80 1.84 16.68
N GLU A 232 22.50 1.92 16.96
CA GLU A 232 21.91 2.89 17.89
C GLU A 232 21.61 2.32 19.28
N TYR A 233 21.37 1.01 19.37
CA TYR A 233 20.93 0.35 20.60
C TYR A 233 21.80 -0.86 20.94
N PRO A 234 22.08 -1.12 22.23
CA PRO A 234 22.81 -2.32 22.63
C PRO A 234 22.00 -3.60 22.33
N PRO A 235 22.65 -4.76 22.13
CA PRO A 235 21.97 -6.01 21.74
C PRO A 235 20.86 -6.48 22.71
N ASP A 236 21.01 -6.18 24.01
CA ASP A 236 20.02 -6.56 25.03
C ASP A 236 18.93 -5.49 25.26
N HIS A 237 18.89 -4.44 24.43
CA HIS A 237 17.89 -3.39 24.55
C HIS A 237 16.48 -3.90 24.21
N GLN A 238 15.46 -3.32 24.86
CA GLN A 238 14.06 -3.70 24.64
C GLN A 238 13.58 -3.50 23.20
N VAL A 239 14.25 -2.63 22.43
CA VAL A 239 13.98 -2.45 20.99
C VAL A 239 14.15 -3.76 20.20
N PHE A 240 15.01 -4.67 20.66
CA PHE A 240 15.15 -6.00 20.06
C PHE A 240 14.40 -7.08 20.84
N LYS A 241 14.52 -7.06 22.18
CA LYS A 241 14.01 -8.14 23.03
C LYS A 241 12.50 -8.10 23.27
N ASP A 242 11.91 -6.92 23.34
CA ASP A 242 10.47 -6.74 23.56
C ASP A 242 9.95 -5.51 22.79
N PRO A 243 9.82 -5.60 21.46
CA PRO A 243 9.30 -4.48 20.66
C PRO A 243 7.91 -4.01 21.08
N TYR A 244 7.11 -4.89 21.70
CA TYR A 244 5.79 -4.56 22.20
C TYR A 244 5.85 -3.59 23.39
N SER A 245 6.92 -3.57 24.18
CA SER A 245 7.13 -2.56 25.22
C SER A 245 7.22 -1.15 24.65
N ILE A 246 7.80 -1.00 23.46
CA ILE A 246 7.89 0.29 22.75
C ILE A 246 6.52 0.68 22.22
N LEU A 247 5.73 -0.26 21.70
CA LEU A 247 4.36 0.01 21.25
C LEU A 247 3.45 0.44 22.41
N LYS A 248 3.62 -0.13 23.62
CA LYS A 248 2.88 0.29 24.83
C LYS A 248 3.15 1.74 25.24
N GLN A 249 4.30 2.29 24.87
CA GLN A 249 4.61 3.72 25.08
C GLN A 249 3.86 4.64 24.10
N GLY A 250 3.16 4.05 23.13
CA GLY A 250 2.30 4.73 22.17
C GLY A 250 2.86 4.71 20.75
N TRP A 251 1.96 4.94 19.79
CA TRP A 251 2.28 4.89 18.36
C TRP A 251 3.42 5.84 17.94
N LEU A 252 3.53 7.02 18.56
CA LEU A 252 4.59 7.97 18.22
C LEU A 252 5.98 7.44 18.58
N ALA A 253 6.12 6.80 19.75
CA ALA A 253 7.37 6.18 20.16
C ALA A 253 7.73 5.00 19.25
N PHE A 254 6.75 4.15 18.97
CA PHE A 254 6.89 3.03 18.04
C PHE A 254 7.37 3.48 16.65
N ARG A 255 6.65 4.44 16.05
CA ARG A 255 6.98 4.99 14.75
C ARG A 255 8.38 5.60 14.74
N ALA A 256 8.72 6.39 15.76
CA ALA A 256 10.01 7.06 15.84
C ALA A 256 11.18 6.06 15.78
N VAL A 257 11.05 4.91 16.47
CA VAL A 257 12.07 3.86 16.46
C VAL A 257 12.04 3.06 15.15
N TYR A 258 10.92 2.39 14.86
CA TYR A 258 10.90 1.34 13.83
C TYR A 258 10.60 1.83 12.41
N LEU A 259 9.99 3.01 12.25
CA LEU A 259 9.56 3.52 10.93
C LEU A 259 10.30 4.77 10.47
N ASP A 260 10.83 5.57 11.40
CA ASP A 260 11.53 6.82 11.09
C ASP A 260 13.06 6.66 11.16
N LYS A 261 13.60 6.02 12.20
CA LYS A 261 15.06 5.84 12.40
C LYS A 261 15.66 4.59 11.73
N GLN A 262 14.89 3.52 11.68
CA GLN A 262 15.34 2.24 11.14
C GLN A 262 15.49 2.30 9.62
N ASN A 263 16.68 2.00 9.13
CA ASN A 263 17.01 1.66 7.75
C ASN A 263 17.39 0.18 7.66
N VAL A 264 17.40 -0.35 6.44
CA VAL A 264 17.54 -1.79 6.17
C VAL A 264 18.73 -2.04 5.25
N THR A 265 19.61 -2.95 5.65
CA THR A 265 20.62 -3.57 4.79
C THR A 265 20.26 -5.02 4.64
N LEU A 266 19.72 -5.43 3.48
CA LEU A 266 19.26 -6.80 3.30
C LEU A 266 20.44 -7.77 3.22
N ASP A 267 20.33 -8.89 3.91
CA ASP A 267 21.16 -10.05 3.64
C ASP A 267 20.73 -10.66 2.31
N VAL A 268 21.49 -10.39 1.25
CA VAL A 268 21.15 -10.85 -0.11
C VAL A 268 21.14 -12.37 -0.23
N GLY A 269 21.90 -13.10 0.59
CA GLY A 269 21.91 -14.56 0.59
C GLY A 269 20.61 -15.14 1.14
N ARG A 270 20.09 -14.54 2.22
CA ARG A 270 18.76 -14.89 2.75
C ARG A 270 17.64 -14.42 1.83
N PHE A 271 17.71 -13.18 1.37
CA PHE A 271 16.67 -12.56 0.56
C PHE A 271 16.53 -13.19 -0.84
N GLN A 272 17.59 -13.81 -1.37
CA GLN A 272 17.57 -14.55 -2.63
C GLN A 272 16.43 -15.58 -2.69
N ALA A 273 16.13 -16.26 -1.57
CA ALA A 273 15.06 -17.25 -1.51
C ALA A 273 13.68 -16.63 -1.83
N THR A 274 13.41 -15.40 -1.36
CA THR A 274 12.16 -14.68 -1.64
C THR A 274 12.04 -14.31 -3.11
N LEU A 275 13.12 -13.92 -3.78
CA LEU A 275 13.09 -13.63 -5.21
C LEU A 275 12.94 -14.89 -6.08
N LEU A 276 13.53 -16.01 -5.66
CA LEU A 276 13.32 -17.32 -6.31
C LEU A 276 11.87 -17.79 -6.15
N GLU A 277 11.28 -17.62 -4.98
CA GLU A 277 9.85 -17.88 -4.77
C GLU A 277 8.98 -16.99 -5.66
N ALA A 278 9.34 -15.70 -5.81
CA ALA A 278 8.64 -14.81 -6.71
C ALA A 278 8.70 -15.29 -8.17
N LEU A 279 9.85 -15.78 -8.65
CA LEU A 279 9.96 -16.38 -9.99
C LEU A 279 9.05 -17.60 -10.15
N ASN A 280 9.03 -18.49 -9.15
CA ASN A 280 8.18 -19.68 -9.19
C ASN A 280 6.69 -19.34 -9.23
N LEU A 281 6.28 -18.23 -8.64
CA LEU A 281 4.89 -17.75 -8.64
C LEU A 281 4.50 -17.04 -9.95
N LEU A 282 5.46 -16.67 -10.78
CA LEU A 282 5.24 -16.17 -12.14
C LEU A 282 5.21 -17.31 -13.19
N HIS A 283 5.36 -18.57 -12.78
CA HIS A 283 5.13 -19.75 -13.63
C HIS A 283 3.67 -20.21 -13.62
#